data_AF-A0A4R4SMQ3-F1
#
_entry.id   AF-A0A4R4SMQ3-F1
#
_cell.length_a   1.000
_cell.length_b   1.000
_cell.length_c   1.000
_cell.angle_alpha   90.00
_cell.angle_beta   90.00
_cell.angle_gamma   90.00
#
_symmetry.space_group_name_H-M   'P 1'
#
loop_
_entity.id
_entity.type
_entity.pdbx_description
1 polymer ?
#
loop_
_entity_poly.entity_id
_entity_poly.type
_entity_poly.pdbx_seq_one_letter_code
_entity_poly.pdbx_strand_id
1 'polypeptide(L)'
;MSWAWEYAPDEETVAAGAPPVLVAEVEKRADELVRAAEALYLDGTTCQGGALRGGDAIVPNGMFVHLVVPRHERVSIRRITAW
;
A
#
# COMPACT_ATOMS: atom_id res chain seq x y z
N MET A 1 -5.89 -8.46 -14.73
CA MET A 1 -5.52 -8.49 -13.31
C MET A 1 -6.04 -7.20 -12.69
N SER A 2 -6.76 -7.28 -11.57
CA SER A 2 -7.47 -6.14 -10.94
C SER A 2 -6.73 -5.55 -9.74
N TRP A 3 -5.65 -6.19 -9.29
CA TRP A 3 -4.84 -5.73 -8.17
C TRP A 3 -4.24 -4.35 -8.45
N ALA A 4 -4.42 -3.43 -7.50
CA ALA A 4 -3.74 -2.13 -7.53
C ALA A 4 -3.56 -1.56 -6.12
N TRP A 5 -3.00 -0.36 -6.03
CA TRP A 5 -2.90 0.39 -4.79
C TRP A 5 -3.56 1.77 -4.92
N GLU A 6 -3.84 2.38 -3.77
CA GLU A 6 -4.41 3.73 -3.69
C GLU A 6 -3.96 4.45 -2.41
N TYR A 7 -4.04 5.77 -2.41
CA TYR A 7 -3.97 6.57 -1.19
C TYR A 7 -5.35 6.60 -0.52
N ALA A 8 -5.40 6.42 0.80
CA ALA A 8 -6.63 6.47 1.58
C ALA A 8 -6.47 7.42 2.80
N PRO A 9 -7.22 8.54 2.87
CA PRO A 9 -8.37 8.88 2.03
C PRO A 9 -8.05 9.38 0.61
N ASP A 10 -6.92 10.06 0.42
CA ASP A 10 -6.48 10.63 -0.85
C ASP A 10 -4.98 11.00 -0.78
N GLU A 11 -4.37 11.27 -1.93
CA GLU A 11 -2.94 11.62 -2.04
C GLU A 11 -2.61 12.91 -1.29
N GLU A 12 -3.45 13.95 -1.43
CA GLU A 12 -3.23 15.26 -0.82
C GLU A 12 -3.10 15.16 0.69
N THR A 13 -3.93 14.32 1.32
CA THR A 13 -3.93 14.08 2.76
C THR A 13 -2.79 13.15 3.18
N VAL A 14 -2.53 12.07 2.44
CA VAL A 14 -1.58 11.01 2.86
C VAL A 14 -0.13 11.40 2.60
N ALA A 15 0.13 12.12 1.50
CA ALA A 15 1.44 12.61 1.11
C ALA A 15 1.72 14.05 1.60
N ALA A 16 0.79 14.65 2.36
CA ALA A 16 0.95 16.00 2.91
C ALA A 16 2.30 16.17 3.62
N GLY A 17 3.14 17.08 3.10
CA GLY A 17 4.45 17.40 3.67
C GLY A 17 5.56 16.38 3.40
N ALA A 18 5.28 15.30 2.67
CA ALA A 18 6.30 14.35 2.24
C ALA A 18 7.12 14.92 1.07
N PRO A 19 8.47 14.78 1.08
CA PRO A 19 9.29 15.13 -0.07
C PRO A 19 8.89 14.31 -1.31
N PRO A 20 8.87 14.88 -2.53
CA PRO A 20 8.51 14.12 -3.74
C PRO A 20 9.36 12.87 -3.98
N VAL A 21 10.64 12.91 -3.58
CA VAL A 21 11.53 11.74 -3.65
C VAL A 21 11.07 10.60 -2.73
N LEU A 22 10.54 10.92 -1.55
CA LEU A 22 9.98 9.92 -0.65
C LEU A 22 8.68 9.35 -1.22
N VAL A 23 7.82 10.20 -1.77
CA VAL A 23 6.57 9.75 -2.42
C VAL A 23 6.88 8.74 -3.53
N ALA A 24 7.85 9.02 -4.39
CA ALA A 24 8.26 8.09 -5.44
C ALA A 24 8.76 6.73 -4.91
N GLU A 25 9.50 6.70 -3.80
CA GLU A 25 9.93 5.45 -3.16
C GLU A 25 8.75 4.68 -2.53
N VAL A 26 7.78 5.40 -1.97
CA VAL A 26 6.53 4.81 -1.45
C VAL A 26 5.73 4.16 -2.58
N GLU A 27 5.53 4.85 -3.70
CA GLU A 27 4.78 4.34 -4.86
C GLU A 27 5.44 3.10 -5.47
N LYS A 28 6.76 3.14 -5.62
CA LYS A 28 7.54 1.97 -6.07
C LYS A 28 7.36 0.79 -5.12
N ARG A 29 7.41 1.03 -3.80
CA ARG A 29 7.22 -0.03 -2.80
C ARG A 29 5.77 -0.53 -2.79
N ALA A 30 4.79 0.33 -3.07
CA ALA A 30 3.40 -0.05 -3.21
C ALA A 30 3.18 -0.99 -4.42
N ASP A 31 3.82 -0.73 -5.55
CA ASP A 31 3.80 -1.65 -6.71
C ASP A 31 4.36 -3.03 -6.36
N GLU A 32 5.42 -3.10 -5.54
CA GLU A 32 5.97 -4.37 -5.07
C GLU A 32 4.98 -5.11 -4.14
N LEU A 33 4.29 -4.38 -3.27
CA LEU A 33 3.27 -4.94 -2.38
C LEU A 33 2.07 -5.48 -3.17
N VAL A 34 1.66 -4.80 -4.24
CA VAL A 34 0.61 -5.27 -5.16
C VAL A 34 1.00 -6.60 -5.79
N ARG A 35 2.22 -6.72 -6.34
CA ARG A 35 2.72 -7.98 -6.92
C ARG A 35 2.83 -9.10 -5.89
N ALA A 36 3.26 -8.78 -4.68
CA ALA A 36 3.35 -9.76 -3.59
C ALA A 36 1.96 -10.24 -3.17
N ALA A 37 0.99 -9.33 -3.05
CA ALA A 37 -0.38 -9.67 -2.69
C ALA A 37 -1.05 -10.51 -3.78
N GLU A 38 -0.85 -10.17 -5.06
CA GLU A 38 -1.31 -10.97 -6.19
C GLU A 38 -0.74 -12.41 -6.16
N ALA A 39 0.56 -12.57 -5.90
CA ALA A 39 1.18 -13.89 -5.82
C ALA A 39 0.70 -14.71 -4.61
N LEU A 40 0.38 -14.06 -3.49
CA LEU A 40 -0.11 -14.70 -2.27
C LEU A 40 -1.60 -15.03 -2.33
N TYR A 41 -2.39 -14.17 -2.98
CA TYR A 41 -3.84 -14.24 -3.07
C TYR A 41 -4.25 -14.34 -4.54
N LEU A 42 -3.97 -15.51 -5.14
CA LEU A 42 -4.26 -15.87 -6.54
C LEU A 42 -5.67 -15.46 -7.02
N ASP A 43 -6.66 -15.54 -6.14
CA ASP A 43 -7.96 -14.89 -6.29
C ASP A 43 -8.33 -14.23 -4.97
N GLY A 44 -8.13 -12.92 -4.87
CA GLY A 44 -8.39 -12.15 -3.66
C GLY A 44 -9.85 -12.22 -3.22
N THR A 45 -10.78 -12.47 -4.15
CA THR A 45 -12.22 -12.58 -3.88
C THR A 45 -12.61 -13.89 -3.19
N THR A 46 -11.78 -14.93 -3.32
CA THR A 46 -11.98 -16.23 -2.66
C THR A 46 -11.39 -16.29 -1.25
N CYS A 47 -10.67 -15.26 -0.82
CA CYS A 47 -10.06 -15.18 0.51
C CYS A 47 -11.13 -15.26 1.62
N GLN A 48 -11.23 -16.42 2.29
CA GLN A 48 -12.16 -16.65 3.40
C GLN A 48 -11.50 -16.24 4.74
N GLY A 49 -11.99 -15.16 5.34
CA GLY A 49 -11.63 -14.74 6.71
C GLY A 49 -10.48 -13.74 6.85
N GLY A 50 -10.72 -12.67 7.62
CA GLY A 50 -9.71 -11.92 8.41
C GLY A 50 -8.51 -11.23 7.73
N ALA A 51 -8.37 -11.21 6.40
CA ALA A 51 -7.11 -10.78 5.78
C ALA A 51 -6.93 -9.26 5.59
N LEU A 52 -7.40 -8.44 6.55
CA LEU A 52 -6.89 -7.06 6.66
C LEU A 52 -5.48 -7.15 7.27
N ARG A 53 -4.46 -7.13 6.42
CA ARG A 53 -3.07 -7.05 6.89
C ARG A 53 -2.60 -5.62 6.80
N GLY A 54 -2.64 -4.94 7.94
CA GLY A 54 -1.92 -3.70 8.15
C GLY A 54 -0.43 -3.97 8.30
N GLY A 55 0.41 -3.08 7.79
CA GLY A 55 1.85 -3.18 7.96
C GLY A 55 2.56 -1.84 7.80
N ASP A 56 3.75 -1.77 8.38
CA ASP A 56 4.69 -0.67 8.20
C ASP A 56 5.74 -1.09 7.16
N ALA A 57 6.01 -0.22 6.20
CA ALA A 57 7.05 -0.42 5.20
C ALA A 57 8.09 0.70 5.31
N ILE A 58 9.35 0.31 5.47
CA ILE A 58 10.49 1.23 5.47
C ILE A 58 10.95 1.44 4.02
N VAL A 59 11.19 2.69 3.66
CA VAL A 59 11.73 3.13 2.37
C VAL A 59 12.86 4.14 2.61
N PRO A 60 13.72 4.43 1.63
CA PRO A 60 14.71 5.49 1.78
C PRO A 60 14.04 6.81 2.20
N ASN A 61 14.59 7.46 3.23
CA ASN A 61 14.11 8.74 3.78
C ASN A 61 12.69 8.73 4.37
N GLY A 62 12.10 7.56 4.65
CA GLY A 62 10.76 7.51 5.23
C GLY A 62 10.25 6.13 5.64
N MET A 63 8.99 6.12 6.03
CA MET A 63 8.17 4.91 6.12
C MET A 63 6.74 5.24 5.71
N PHE A 64 5.96 4.19 5.43
CA PHE A 64 4.53 4.33 5.24
C PHE A 64 3.75 3.18 5.87
N VAL A 65 2.52 3.50 6.26
CA VAL A 65 1.54 2.53 6.77
C VAL A 65 0.63 2.12 5.63
N HIS A 66 0.48 0.82 5.42
CA HIS A 66 -0.41 0.28 4.39
C HIS A 66 -1.39 -0.75 4.95
N LEU A 67 -2.43 -1.01 4.18
CA LEU A 67 -3.44 -2.03 4.45
C LEU A 67 -3.68 -2.84 3.18
N VAL A 68 -3.41 -4.14 3.23
CA VAL A 68 -3.80 -5.06 2.15
C VAL A 68 -5.24 -5.50 2.39
N VAL A 69 -6.08 -5.37 1.38
CA VAL A 69 -7.49 -5.75 1.37
C VAL A 69 -7.73 -6.74 0.23
N PRO A 70 -7.46 -8.04 0.42
CA PRO A 70 -7.51 -9.02 -0.66
C PRO A 70 -8.87 -9.12 -1.35
N ARG A 71 -9.96 -9.00 -0.60
CA ARG A 71 -11.33 -9.04 -1.14
C ARG A 71 -11.60 -7.95 -2.18
N HIS A 72 -10.91 -6.83 -2.08
CA HIS A 72 -10.98 -5.71 -3.01
C HIS A 72 -9.78 -5.68 -3.98
N GLU A 73 -8.87 -6.64 -3.87
CA GLU A 73 -7.61 -6.69 -4.60
C GLU A 73 -6.88 -5.34 -4.53
N ARG A 74 -6.80 -4.79 -3.31
CA ARG A 74 -6.32 -3.42 -3.06
C ARG A 74 -5.27 -3.35 -1.98
N VAL A 75 -4.30 -2.47 -2.17
CA VAL A 75 -3.37 -2.02 -1.13
C VAL A 75 -3.61 -0.53 -0.87
N SER A 76 -4.04 -0.17 0.33
CA SER A 76 -4.30 1.23 0.68
C SER A 76 -3.17 1.81 1.51
N ILE A 77 -2.55 2.89 1.04
CA ILE A 77 -1.54 3.66 1.76
C ILE A 77 -2.25 4.70 2.63
N ARG A 78 -2.00 4.69 3.94
CA ARG A 78 -2.77 5.49 4.92
C ARG A 78 -1.99 6.62 5.57
N ARG A 79 -0.67 6.55 5.56
CA ARG A 79 0.21 7.54 6.16
C ARG A 79 1.61 7.41 5.60
N ILE A 80 2.24 8.54 5.30
CA ILE A 80 3.68 8.64 5.03
C ILE A 80 4.34 9.40 6.19
N THR A 81 5.54 9.00 6.57
CA THR A 81 6.34 9.69 7.60
C THR A 81 7.76 9.83 7.08
N ALA A 82 8.23 11.07 6.98
CA ALA A 82 9.58 11.42 6.56
C ALA A 82 10.50 11.62 7.77
N TRP A 83 11.80 11.41 7.58
CA TRP A 83 12.87 11.68 8.54
C TRP A 83 14.13 12.16 7.83
#